data_AF-A0A3L7T317-F1
#
_entry.id   AF-A0A3L7T317-F1
#
_cell.length_a   1.000
_cell.length_b   1.000
_cell.length_c   1.000
_cell.angle_alpha   90.00
_cell.angle_beta   90.00
_cell.angle_gamma   90.00
#
_symmetry.space_group_name_H-M   'P 1'
#
loop_
_entity.id
_entity.type
_entity.pdbx_description
1 polymer ?
#
loop_
_entity_poly.entity_id
_entity_poly.type
_entity_poly.pdbx_seq_one_letter_code
_entity_poly.pdbx_strand_id
1 'polypeptide(L)'
;MFKRYMILVVLFFVVVNNQASSIQITQPAISEMIKSLGDSSFELREKAEKDLGLVGEPALEQLRKARKSEDPEIRRRTESLIKKIETESDNKKLIDPKKIAMKHVDAHVTEVIAELVKQSGYRIVL
;
A
#
# COMPACT_ATOMS: atom_id res chain seq x y z
N MET A 1 -42.14 -1.08 -28.92
CA MET A 1 -40.87 -1.83 -29.16
C MET A 1 -39.59 -1.06 -28.76
N PHE A 2 -39.60 0.28 -28.65
CA PHE A 2 -38.40 1.10 -28.36
C PHE A 2 -37.76 0.93 -26.96
N LYS A 3 -38.53 0.57 -25.92
CA LYS A 3 -37.99 0.44 -24.55
C LYS A 3 -37.00 -0.73 -24.36
N ARG A 4 -37.13 -1.80 -25.13
CA ARG A 4 -36.23 -2.97 -25.10
C ARG A 4 -34.84 -2.64 -25.68
N TYR A 5 -34.79 -1.83 -26.74
CA TYR A 5 -33.53 -1.35 -27.32
C TYR A 5 -32.84 -0.33 -26.42
N MET A 6 -33.60 0.53 -25.72
CA MET A 6 -33.02 1.51 -24.79
C MET A 6 -32.32 0.86 -23.59
N ILE A 7 -32.86 -0.25 -23.06
CA ILE A 7 -32.22 -1.04 -22.00
C ILE A 7 -30.93 -1.71 -22.50
N LEU A 8 -30.92 -2.24 -23.73
CA LEU A 8 -29.73 -2.84 -24.34
C LEU A 8 -28.62 -1.81 -24.63
N VAL A 9 -28.98 -0.60 -25.06
CA VAL A 9 -28.01 0.48 -25.30
C VAL A 9 -27.43 1.00 -23.97
N VAL A 10 -28.24 1.13 -22.92
CA VAL A 10 -27.76 1.54 -21.59
C VAL A 10 -26.88 0.46 -20.97
N LEU A 11 -27.23 -0.82 -21.10
CA LEU A 11 -26.38 -1.93 -20.66
C LEU A 11 -25.04 -1.96 -21.40
N PHE A 12 -25.04 -1.70 -22.71
CA PHE A 12 -23.82 -1.60 -23.50
C PHE A 12 -22.95 -0.40 -23.05
N PHE A 13 -23.57 0.74 -22.74
CA PHE A 13 -22.87 1.94 -22.25
C PHE A 13 -22.26 1.77 -20.86
N VAL A 14 -22.91 1.00 -19.98
CA VAL A 14 -22.41 0.70 -18.62
C VAL A 14 -21.23 -0.27 -18.68
N VAL A 15 -21.23 -1.24 -19.59
CA VAL A 15 -20.12 -2.20 -19.75
C VAL A 15 -18.84 -1.52 -20.24
N VAL A 16 -18.95 -0.54 -21.14
CA VAL A 16 -17.76 0.16 -21.69
C VAL A 16 -17.11 1.11 -20.66
N ASN A 17 -17.88 1.66 -19.72
CA ASN A 17 -17.36 2.58 -18.69
C ASN A 17 -16.81 1.88 -17.42
N ASN A 18 -16.90 0.55 -17.32
CA ASN A 18 -16.42 -0.21 -16.15
C ASN A 18 -15.07 -0.89 -16.38
N GLN A 19 -14.17 -0.25 -17.12
CA GLN A 19 -12.75 -0.57 -17.05
C GLN A 19 -12.16 0.18 -15.84
N ALA A 20 -12.65 -0.15 -14.64
CA ALA A 20 -11.89 0.10 -13.43
C ALA A 20 -10.69 -0.83 -13.52
N SER A 21 -9.57 -0.31 -14.01
CA SER A 21 -8.29 -1.01 -14.09
C SER A 21 -7.90 -1.47 -12.69
N SER A 22 -8.33 -2.67 -12.31
CA SER A 22 -7.76 -3.38 -11.18
C SER A 22 -6.33 -3.69 -11.59
N ILE A 23 -5.40 -2.85 -11.15
CA ILE A 23 -3.97 -3.07 -11.38
C ILE A 23 -3.62 -4.35 -10.64
N GLN A 24 -3.69 -5.48 -11.36
CA GLN A 24 -3.00 -6.69 -10.95
C GLN A 24 -1.52 -6.32 -11.00
N ILE A 25 -0.95 -6.02 -9.83
CA ILE A 25 0.47 -5.70 -9.67
C ILE A 25 1.25 -6.98 -9.99
N THR A 26 1.52 -7.19 -11.28
CA THR A 26 2.35 -8.27 -11.76
C THR A 26 3.79 -7.78 -11.85
N GLN A 27 4.76 -8.69 -11.74
CA GLN A 27 6.18 -8.32 -11.89
C GLN A 27 6.50 -7.55 -13.18
N PRO A 28 5.87 -7.83 -14.34
CA PRO A 28 6.02 -7.00 -15.54
C PRO A 28 5.56 -5.56 -15.36
N ALA A 29 4.44 -5.34 -14.64
CA ALA A 29 3.91 -4.01 -14.39
C ALA A 29 4.86 -3.15 -13.53
N ILE A 30 5.52 -3.74 -12.53
CA ILE A 30 6.52 -3.05 -11.70
C ILE A 30 7.72 -2.63 -12.55
N SER A 31 8.18 -3.48 -13.48
CA SER A 31 9.27 -3.14 -14.40
C SER A 31 8.92 -1.98 -15.32
N GLU A 32 7.69 -1.88 -15.80
CA GLU A 32 7.23 -0.78 -16.63
C GLU A 32 7.18 0.53 -15.83
N MET A 33 6.63 0.48 -14.62
CA MET A 33 6.64 1.64 -13.71
C MET A 33 8.07 2.13 -13.43
N ILE A 34 9.03 1.22 -13.22
CA ILE A 34 10.44 1.58 -13.02
C ILE A 34 11.02 2.30 -14.24
N LYS A 35 10.69 1.86 -15.47
CA LYS A 35 11.12 2.56 -16.69
C LYS A 35 10.51 3.95 -16.76
N SER A 36 9.24 4.10 -16.38
CA SER A 36 8.56 5.40 -16.34
C SER A 36 9.13 6.37 -15.31
N LEU A 37 9.98 5.94 -14.37
CA LEU A 37 10.71 6.86 -13.48
C LEU A 37 11.74 7.72 -14.23
N GLY A 38 12.22 7.27 -15.39
CA GLY A 38 13.14 7.99 -16.28
C GLY A 38 12.45 8.63 -17.48
N ASP A 39 11.11 8.63 -17.53
CA ASP A 39 10.37 9.22 -18.65
C ASP A 39 10.63 10.73 -18.76
N SER A 40 10.49 11.33 -19.93
CA SER A 40 10.66 12.77 -20.12
C SER A 40 9.47 13.59 -19.59
N SER A 41 8.27 13.01 -19.56
CA SER A 41 7.08 13.64 -18.96
C SER A 41 7.17 13.61 -17.43
N PHE A 42 7.01 14.79 -16.82
CA PHE A 42 6.97 14.91 -15.37
C PHE A 42 5.78 14.16 -14.76
N GLU A 43 4.62 14.22 -15.42
CA GLU A 43 3.39 13.59 -14.99
C GLU A 43 3.52 12.06 -14.96
N LEU A 44 4.17 11.47 -15.97
CA LEU A 44 4.42 10.04 -16.02
C LEU A 44 5.42 9.60 -14.93
N ARG A 45 6.46 10.40 -14.68
CA ARG A 45 7.42 10.14 -13.60
C ARG A 45 6.78 10.16 -12.22
N GLU A 46 5.98 11.19 -11.92
CA GLU A 46 5.29 11.28 -10.62
C GLU A 46 4.28 10.16 -10.43
N LYS A 47 3.53 9.83 -11.49
CA LYS A 47 2.58 8.72 -11.44
C LYS A 47 3.29 7.41 -11.13
N ALA A 48 4.41 7.13 -11.82
CA ALA A 48 5.20 5.93 -11.57
C ALA A 48 5.72 5.87 -10.12
N GLU A 49 6.21 6.98 -9.59
CA GLU A 49 6.69 7.05 -8.20
C GLU A 49 5.56 6.78 -7.20
N LYS A 50 4.37 7.35 -7.44
CA LYS A 50 3.18 7.12 -6.61
C LYS A 50 2.71 5.67 -6.69
N ASP A 51 2.60 5.12 -7.89
CA ASP A 51 2.12 3.76 -8.12
C ASP A 51 3.06 2.73 -7.48
N LEU A 52 4.38 2.90 -7.62
CA LEU A 52 5.37 2.04 -6.97
C LEU A 52 5.35 2.18 -5.44
N GLY A 53 5.08 3.39 -4.91
CA GLY A 53 4.85 3.58 -3.49
C GLY A 53 3.62 2.85 -2.97
N LEU A 54 2.53 2.82 -3.75
CA LEU A 54 1.32 2.07 -3.41
C LEU A 54 1.52 0.55 -3.45
N VAL A 55 2.43 0.06 -4.31
CA VAL A 55 2.84 -1.35 -4.31
C VAL A 55 3.48 -1.72 -2.97
N GLY A 56 4.41 -0.90 -2.48
CA GLY A 56 5.11 -1.11 -1.20
C GLY A 56 6.18 -2.22 -1.26
N GLU A 57 6.26 -3.05 -0.22
CA GLU A 57 7.29 -4.10 -0.06
C GLU A 57 7.51 -5.00 -1.31
N PRO A 58 6.47 -5.44 -2.05
CA PRO A 58 6.66 -6.26 -3.26
C PRO A 58 7.49 -5.61 -4.37
N ALA A 59 7.58 -4.27 -4.41
CA ALA A 59 8.39 -3.56 -5.40
C ALA A 59 9.88 -3.52 -5.03
N LEU A 60 10.25 -3.75 -3.77
CA LEU A 60 11.63 -3.55 -3.27
C LEU A 60 12.66 -4.38 -4.02
N GLU A 61 12.37 -5.64 -4.35
CA GLU A 61 13.28 -6.51 -5.08
C GLU A 61 13.63 -5.95 -6.47
N GLN A 62 12.64 -5.42 -7.19
CA GLN A 62 12.87 -4.84 -8.50
C GLN A 62 13.52 -3.46 -8.41
N LEU A 63 13.11 -2.63 -7.44
CA LEU A 63 13.75 -1.35 -7.17
C LEU A 63 15.24 -1.53 -6.84
N ARG A 64 15.60 -2.54 -6.04
CA ARG A 64 17.01 -2.86 -5.73
C ARG A 64 17.83 -3.19 -6.98
N LYS A 65 17.22 -3.83 -7.99
CA LYS A 65 17.85 -4.06 -9.29
C LYS A 65 17.98 -2.75 -10.08
N ALA A 66 16.92 -1.95 -10.11
CA ALA A 66 16.88 -0.66 -10.81
C ALA A 66 17.84 0.40 -10.24
N ARG A 67 18.30 0.26 -8.99
CA ARG A 67 19.36 1.09 -8.42
C ARG A 67 20.66 1.02 -9.22
N LYS A 68 20.90 -0.05 -9.98
CA LYS A 68 22.06 -0.21 -10.87
C LYS A 68 21.82 0.31 -12.29
N SER A 69 20.70 0.99 -12.53
CA SER A 69 20.40 1.58 -13.84
C SER A 69 21.48 2.60 -14.24
N GLU A 70 21.79 2.63 -15.53
CA GLU A 70 22.70 3.61 -16.14
C GLU A 70 22.09 5.03 -16.07
N ASP A 71 20.76 5.13 -16.15
CA ASP A 71 20.03 6.38 -16.02
C ASP A 71 20.16 6.97 -14.59
N PRO A 72 20.79 8.14 -14.43
CA PRO A 72 20.92 8.80 -13.14
C PRO A 72 19.60 9.15 -12.46
N GLU A 73 18.55 9.48 -13.22
CA GLU A 73 17.26 9.88 -12.66
C GLU A 73 16.51 8.65 -12.12
N ILE A 74 16.52 7.54 -12.87
CA ILE A 74 15.99 6.26 -12.38
C ILE A 74 16.71 5.85 -11.10
N ARG A 75 18.04 5.92 -11.06
CA ARG A 75 18.82 5.55 -9.88
C ARG A 75 18.45 6.40 -8.65
N ARG A 76 18.43 7.73 -8.81
CA ARG A 76 18.11 8.67 -7.73
C ARG A 76 16.71 8.47 -7.17
N ARG A 77 15.69 8.35 -8.04
CA ARG A 77 14.29 8.14 -7.61
C ARG A 77 14.09 6.78 -6.96
N THR A 78 14.70 5.75 -7.55
CA THR A 78 14.65 4.40 -6.99
C THR A 78 15.21 4.35 -5.58
N GLU A 79 16.35 5.01 -5.30
CA GLU A 79 16.92 5.07 -3.95
C GLU A 79 16.00 5.79 -2.96
N SER A 80 15.44 6.93 -3.36
CA SER A 80 14.47 7.68 -2.55
C SER A 80 13.25 6.81 -2.21
N LEU A 81 12.74 6.08 -3.19
CA LEU A 81 11.55 5.26 -3.04
C LEU A 81 11.80 4.03 -2.17
N ILE A 82 12.95 3.36 -2.33
CA ILE A 82 13.36 2.26 -1.44
C ILE A 82 13.37 2.74 0.01
N LYS A 83 14.03 3.88 0.29
CA LYS A 83 14.11 4.42 1.64
C LYS A 83 12.73 4.73 2.22
N LYS A 84 11.84 5.30 1.41
CA LYS A 84 10.45 5.62 1.80
C LYS A 84 9.68 4.35 2.14
N ILE A 85 9.69 3.34 1.26
CA ILE A 85 8.98 2.08 1.47
C ILE A 85 9.54 1.33 2.69
N GLU A 86 10.85 1.29 2.87
CA GLU A 86 11.48 0.66 4.04
C GLU A 86 11.08 1.38 5.34
N THR A 87 11.12 2.71 5.35
CA THR A 87 10.69 3.51 6.52
C THR A 87 9.21 3.28 6.84
N GLU A 88 8.34 3.22 5.83
CA GLU A 88 6.91 2.96 6.03
C GLU A 88 6.65 1.52 6.51
N SER A 89 7.36 0.54 5.97
CA SER A 89 7.34 -0.86 6.45
C SER A 89 7.78 -0.96 7.90
N ASP A 90 8.90 -0.33 8.24
CA ASP A 90 9.50 -0.40 9.57
C ASP A 90 8.63 0.32 10.57
N ASN A 91 8.12 1.52 10.24
CA ASN A 91 7.15 2.22 11.06
C ASN A 91 5.91 1.35 11.31
N LYS A 92 5.37 0.68 10.28
CA LYS A 92 4.23 -0.22 10.42
C LYS A 92 4.52 -1.39 11.37
N LYS A 93 5.74 -1.93 11.36
CA LYS A 93 6.19 -2.99 12.28
C LYS A 93 6.37 -2.47 13.71
N LEU A 94 6.89 -1.25 13.86
CA LEU A 94 7.13 -0.62 15.17
C LEU A 94 5.85 -0.18 15.87
N ILE A 95 4.81 0.20 15.11
CA ILE A 95 3.52 0.66 15.65
C ILE A 95 2.46 -0.44 15.73
N ASP A 96 2.79 -1.70 15.44
CA ASP A 96 1.83 -2.80 15.60
C ASP A 96 1.51 -2.99 17.08
N PRO A 97 0.31 -2.63 17.55
CA PRO A 97 0.01 -2.62 18.96
C PRO A 97 -0.06 -4.07 19.46
N LYS A 98 0.50 -4.31 20.65
CA LYS A 98 0.30 -5.59 21.34
C LYS A 98 -1.19 -5.77 21.65
N LYS A 99 -1.86 -6.64 20.90
CA LYS A 99 -3.28 -6.97 21.11
C LYS A 99 -3.42 -7.89 22.31
N ILE A 100 -4.20 -7.46 23.29
CA ILE A 100 -4.42 -8.19 24.54
C ILE A 100 -5.91 -8.51 24.64
N ALA A 101 -6.24 -9.80 24.70
CA ALA A 101 -7.61 -10.26 24.87
C ALA A 101 -7.93 -10.41 26.36
N MET A 102 -8.83 -9.58 26.88
CA MET A 102 -9.29 -9.65 28.26
C MET A 102 -10.53 -10.54 28.35
N LYS A 103 -10.53 -11.51 29.26
CA LYS A 103 -11.66 -12.44 29.48
C LYS A 103 -12.34 -12.15 30.81
N HIS A 104 -12.77 -10.90 31.03
CA HIS A 104 -13.43 -10.50 32.26
C HIS A 104 -14.74 -9.79 31.94
N VAL A 105 -15.78 -10.15 32.68
CA VAL A 105 -17.09 -9.49 32.67
C VAL A 105 -17.42 -9.20 34.13
N ASP A 106 -17.75 -7.95 34.46
CA ASP A 106 -18.07 -7.48 35.81
C ASP A 106 -17.00 -7.69 36.90
N ALA A 107 -15.72 -7.65 36.51
CA ALA A 107 -14.58 -7.69 37.45
C ALA A 107 -14.26 -6.29 38.01
N HIS A 108 -13.68 -6.25 39.22
CA HIS A 108 -13.21 -5.00 39.80
C HIS A 108 -12.09 -4.37 38.95
N VAL A 109 -12.19 -3.06 38.72
CA VAL A 109 -11.23 -2.29 37.88
C VAL A 109 -9.78 -2.53 38.30
N THR A 110 -9.50 -2.65 39.61
CA THR A 110 -8.17 -2.95 40.14
C THR A 110 -7.62 -4.32 39.72
N GLU A 111 -8.47 -5.35 39.66
CA GLU A 111 -8.08 -6.70 39.23
C GLU A 111 -7.80 -6.72 37.72
N VAL A 112 -8.66 -6.06 36.94
CA VAL A 112 -8.48 -5.88 35.49
C VAL A 112 -7.16 -5.14 35.19
N ILE A 113 -6.82 -4.10 35.97
CA ILE A 113 -5.55 -3.37 35.80
C ILE A 113 -4.37 -4.26 36.16
N ALA A 114 -4.43 -5.02 37.24
CA ALA A 114 -3.34 -5.90 37.64
C ALA A 114 -3.05 -6.95 36.54
N GLU A 115 -4.10 -7.53 35.96
CA GLU A 115 -3.95 -8.49 34.86
C GLU A 115 -3.50 -7.82 33.56
N LEU A 116 -4.01 -6.63 33.24
CA LEU A 116 -3.58 -5.86 32.07
C LEU A 116 -2.11 -5.45 32.19
N VAL A 117 -1.65 -5.02 33.36
CA VAL A 117 -0.23 -4.72 33.62
C VAL A 117 0.62 -5.99 33.45
N LYS A 118 0.16 -7.13 33.97
CA LYS A 118 0.84 -8.43 33.83
C LYS A 118 0.92 -8.90 32.38
N GLN A 119 -0.16 -8.77 31.61
CA GLN A 119 -0.21 -9.22 30.22
C GLN A 119 0.46 -8.25 29.25
N SER A 120 0.34 -6.94 29.51
CA SER A 120 0.90 -5.89 28.65
C SER A 120 2.38 -5.64 28.94
N GLY A 121 2.81 -5.77 30.19
CA GLY A 121 4.14 -5.39 30.67
C GLY A 121 4.30 -3.88 30.86
N TYR A 122 3.25 -3.08 30.65
CA TYR A 122 3.26 -1.63 30.84
C TYR A 122 2.73 -1.25 32.22
N ARG A 123 3.35 -0.24 32.83
CA ARG A 123 2.83 0.38 34.05
C ARG A 123 1.66 1.29 33.67
N ILE A 124 0.47 0.94 34.14
CA ILE A 124 -0.75 1.74 33.95
C ILE A 124 -1.08 2.40 35.29
N VAL A 125 -1.27 3.72 35.27
CA VAL A 125 -1.68 4.53 36.42
C VAL A 125 -2.94 5.29 36.01
N LEU A 126 -3.96 5.31 36.86
CA LEU A 126 -5.21 6.04 36.67
C LEU A 126 -5.20 7.32 37.52
#